data_AF-A0A1Q8Z5A9-F1
#
_entry.id   AF-A0A1Q8Z5A9-F1
#
_cell.length_a   1.000
_cell.length_b   1.000
_cell.length_c   1.000
_cell.angle_alpha   90.00
_cell.angle_beta   90.00
_cell.angle_gamma   90.00
#
_symmetry.space_group_name_H-M   'P 1'
#
loop_
_entity.id
_entity.type
_entity.pdbx_description
1 polymer ?
#
loop_
_entity_poly.entity_id
_entity_poly.type
_entity_poly.pdbx_seq_one_letter_code
_entity_poly.pdbx_strand_id
1 'polypeptide(L)' 'MQPYSLDLRQKIVDAYLEGNTSQRQIAIQFRVAYSFVRKLIKQHRETGEIVPK' A
#
# COMPACT_ATOMS: atom_id res chain seq x y z
N MET A 1 9.64 5.76 15.16
CA MET A 1 9.64 5.28 13.76
C MET A 1 8.99 6.36 12.92
N GLN A 2 9.68 6.91 11.92
CA GLN A 2 9.05 7.85 11.01
C GLN A 2 8.03 7.08 10.15
N PRO A 3 6.82 7.60 9.94
CA PRO A 3 5.86 6.97 9.05
C PRO A 3 6.49 6.87 7.66
N TYR A 4 6.33 5.72 6.99
CA TYR A 4 6.70 5.59 5.58
C TYR A 4 6.16 6.78 4.80
N SER A 5 7.04 7.41 4.01
CA SER A 5 6.72 8.56 3.17
C SER A 5 5.42 8.34 2.41
N LEU A 6 4.59 9.38 2.33
CA LEU A 6 3.31 9.35 1.60
C LEU A 6 3.50 8.84 0.16
N ASP A 7 4.63 9.20 -0.47
CA ASP A 7 5.02 8.74 -1.81
C ASP A 7 5.07 7.20 -1.93
N LEU A 8 5.63 6.50 -0.94
CA LEU A 8 5.70 5.03 -0.97
C LEU A 8 4.31 4.41 -0.86
N ARG A 9 3.44 4.97 -0.03
CA ARG A 9 2.07 4.49 0.15
C ARG A 9 1.25 4.71 -1.11
N GLN A 10 1.39 5.89 -1.72
CA GLN A 10 0.72 6.22 -2.97
C GLN A 10 1.10 5.24 -4.06
N LYS A 11 2.40 5.00 -4.28
CA LYS A 11 2.87 4.03 -5.29
C LYS A 11 2.38 2.60 -5.07
N ILE A 12 2.25 2.16 -3.81
CA ILE A 12 1.69 0.84 -3.46
C ILE A 12 0.20 0.77 -3.82
N VAL A 13 -0.55 1.84 -3.54
CA VAL A 13 -1.98 1.90 -3.86
C VAL A 13 -2.21 2.02 -5.36
N ASP A 14 -1.41 2.83 -6.07
CA ASP A 14 -1.48 2.96 -7.52
C ASP A 14 -1.21 1.62 -8.20
N ALA A 15 -0.17 0.89 -7.77
CA ALA A 15 0.13 -0.46 -8.26
C ALA A 15 -1.01 -1.47 -7.98
N TYR A 16 -1.74 -1.29 -6.87
CA TYR A 16 -2.94 -2.08 -6.57
C TYR A 16 -4.13 -1.69 -7.46
N LEU A 17 -4.33 -0.39 -7.72
CA LEU A 17 -5.38 0.13 -8.59
C LEU A 17 -5.19 -0.24 -10.06
N GLU A 18 -3.94 -0.32 -10.52
CA GLU A 18 -3.60 -0.82 -11.85
C GLU A 18 -4.06 -2.27 -12.09
N GLY A 19 -4.35 -3.05 -11.03
CA GLY A 19 -4.97 -4.37 -11.12
C GLY A 19 -4.09 -5.49 -11.71
N ASN A 20 -2.89 -5.16 -12.19
CA ASN A 20 -1.97 -6.10 -12.85
C ASN A 20 -1.12 -6.94 -11.90
N THR A 21 -1.15 -6.66 -10.58
CA THR A 21 -0.31 -7.37 -9.60
C THR A 21 -1.07 -7.75 -8.33
N SER A 22 -0.68 -8.88 -7.75
CA SER A 22 -1.19 -9.31 -6.45
C SER A 22 -0.54 -8.52 -5.30
N GLN A 23 -1.26 -8.38 -4.18
CA GLN A 23 -0.75 -7.71 -2.96
C GLN A 23 0.60 -8.28 -2.48
N ARG A 24 0.86 -9.57 -2.73
CA ARG A 24 2.12 -10.24 -2.40
C ARG A 24 3.25 -9.84 -3.33
N GLN A 25 2.98 -9.70 -4.63
CA GLN A 25 3.96 -9.20 -5.60
C GLN A 25 4.29 -7.73 -5.32
N ILE A 26 3.30 -6.91 -5.01
CA ILE A 26 3.48 -5.51 -4.60
C ILE A 26 4.41 -5.44 -3.38
N ALA A 27 4.20 -6.29 -2.37
CA ALA A 27 5.08 -6.35 -1.20
C ALA A 27 6.55 -6.66 -1.57
N ILE A 28 6.77 -7.59 -2.50
CA ILE A 28 8.13 -7.94 -2.99
C ILE A 28 8.73 -6.79 -3.81
N GLN A 29 7.96 -6.18 -4.71
CA GLN A 29 8.39 -5.09 -5.59
C GLN A 29 8.84 -3.86 -4.78
N PHE A 30 8.06 -3.49 -3.77
CA PHE A 30 8.36 -2.35 -2.90
C PHE A 30 9.25 -2.73 -1.70
N ARG A 31 9.66 -3.99 -1.59
CA ARG A 31 10.46 -4.54 -0.48
C ARG A 31 9.87 -4.21 0.90
N VAL A 32 8.55 -4.27 1.00
CA VAL A 32 7.79 -4.02 2.24
C VAL A 32 7.16 -5.29 2.76
N ALA A 33 6.79 -5.29 4.04
CA ALA A 33 6.06 -6.42 4.62
C ALA A 33 4.68 -6.59 3.97
N TYR A 34 4.29 -7.85 3.70
CA TYR A 34 2.95 -8.16 3.19
C TYR A 34 1.83 -7.66 4.13
N SER A 35 2.06 -7.74 5.44
CA SER A 35 1.13 -7.21 6.45
C SER A 35 0.90 -5.71 6.32
N PHE A 36 1.92 -4.95 5.91
CA PHE A 36 1.82 -3.52 5.66
C PHE A 36 0.96 -3.22 4.42
N VAL A 37 1.22 -3.89 3.30
CA VAL A 37 0.43 -3.75 2.06
C VAL A 37 -1.02 -4.12 2.31
N ARG A 38 -1.27 -5.25 2.98
CA ARG A 38 -2.62 -5.70 3.33
C ARG A 38 -3.35 -4.68 4.21
N LYS A 39 -2.68 -4.09 5.20
CA LYS A 39 -3.26 -3.06 6.08
C LYS A 39 -3.56 -1.78 5.30
N LEU A 40 -2.66 -1.36 4.42
CA LEU A 40 -2.82 -0.17 3.59
C LEU A 40 -3.99 -0.30 2.61
N ILE A 41 -4.11 -1.44 1.93
CA ILE A 41 -5.21 -1.70 1.01
C ILE A 41 -6.55 -1.81 1.75
N LYS A 42 -6.55 -2.45 2.92
CA LYS A 42 -7.75 -2.50 3.77
C LYS A 42 -8.20 -1.09 4.16
N GLN A 43 -7.27 -0.25 4.61
CA GLN A 43 -7.56 1.15 4.94
C GLN A 43 -8.06 1.92 3.71
N HIS A 44 -7.41 1.77 2.55
CA HIS A 44 -7.85 2.43 1.33
C HIS A 44 -9.28 2.01 0.91
N ARG A 45 -9.64 0.73 1.07
CA ARG A 45 -11.01 0.25 0.81
C ARG A 45 -12.05 0.77 1.80
N GLU A 46 -11.69 0.87 3.08
CA GLU A 46 -12.63 1.27 4.14
C GLU A 46 -12.83 2.78 4.22
N THR A 47 -11.79 3.56 3.97
CA THR A 47 -11.81 5.03 4.15
C THR A 47 -11.67 5.81 2.85
N GLY A 48 -11.24 5.20 1.74
CA GLY A 48 -10.86 5.93 0.52
C GLY A 48 -9.58 6.77 0.67
N GLU A 49 -9.07 6.92 1.88
CA GLU A 49 -7.91 7.76 2.21
C GLU A 49 -6.62 6.93 2.36
N ILE A 50 -5.55 7.42 1.77
CA ILE A 50 -4.19 6.81 1.77
C ILE A 50 -3.31 7.43 2.88
N VAL A 51 -3.82 8.46 3.55
CA VAL A 51 -3.11 9.27 4.53
C VAL A 51 -3.25 8.64 5.93
N PRO A 52 -2.18 8.53 6.73
CA PRO A 52 -2.32 8.14 8.13
C PRO A 52 -3.04 9.24 8.93
N LYS A 53 -3.94 8.85 9.84
CA LYS A 53 -4.19 9.65 11.05
C LYS A 53 -2.95 9.62 11.95
#